data_AF-A0A0C2QZE0-F1
#
_entry.id   AF-A0A0C2QZE0-F1
#
_cell.length_a   1.000
_cell.length_b   1.000
_cell.length_c   1.000
_cell.angle_alpha   90.00
_cell.angle_beta   90.00
_cell.angle_gamma   90.00
#
_symmetry.space_group_name_H-M   'P 1'
#
loop_
_entity.id
_entity.type
_entity.pdbx_description
1 polymer ?
#
loop_
_entity_poly.entity_id
_entity_poly.type
_entity_poly.pdbx_seq_one_letter_code
_entity_poly.pdbx_strand_id
1 'polypeptide(L)'
;MAFERSDSNYRLYPESVLETLREIQSLKDRRMTLDEIKAFMDVKPVSKSPALEEVNAEIVHLEQKILSLKEELETAAPEEKHYIKEEIQFKMIPLLQLMTTLLS
;
A
#
# COMPACT_ATOMS: atom_id res chain seq x y z
N MET A 1 -7.52 -15.69 -13.67
CA MET A 1 -7.47 -16.89 -12.82
C MET A 1 -8.17 -18.03 -13.52
N ALA A 2 -7.47 -19.15 -13.73
CA ALA A 2 -8.11 -20.39 -14.14
C ALA A 2 -8.92 -20.94 -12.95
N PHE A 3 -10.11 -21.47 -13.20
CA PHE A 3 -10.94 -22.14 -12.20
C PHE A 3 -11.70 -23.27 -12.87
N GLU A 4 -11.97 -24.34 -12.12
CA GLU A 4 -12.83 -25.42 -12.58
C GLU A 4 -14.27 -25.15 -12.16
N ARG A 5 -15.23 -25.78 -12.83
CA ARG A 5 -16.64 -25.71 -12.43
C ARG A 5 -17.10 -27.08 -11.97
N SER A 6 -17.82 -27.12 -10.86
CA SER A 6 -18.52 -28.34 -10.42
C SER A 6 -19.62 -28.70 -11.42
N ASP A 7 -20.13 -29.93 -11.34
CA ASP A 7 -21.30 -30.37 -12.11
C ASP A 7 -22.54 -29.49 -11.88
N SER A 8 -22.68 -28.87 -10.70
CA SER A 8 -23.74 -27.89 -10.37
C SER A 8 -23.36 -26.43 -10.70
N ASN A 9 -22.36 -26.19 -11.55
CA ASN A 9 -21.90 -24.89 -12.04
C ASN A 9 -21.27 -23.93 -11.00
N TYR A 10 -20.89 -24.40 -9.81
CA TYR A 10 -20.09 -23.62 -8.85
C TYR A 10 -18.63 -23.51 -9.30
N ARG A 11 -17.99 -22.37 -9.02
CA ARG A 11 -16.56 -22.19 -9.29
C ARG A 11 -15.76 -22.87 -8.18
N LEU A 12 -14.88 -23.78 -8.56
CA LEU A 12 -13.93 -24.45 -7.71
C LEU A 12 -12.59 -23.75 -7.88
N TYR A 13 -12.27 -22.91 -6.89
CA TYR A 13 -10.98 -22.24 -6.85
C TYR A 13 -9.95 -23.15 -6.17
N PRO A 14 -8.73 -23.26 -6.70
CA PRO A 14 -7.65 -23.94 -6.00
C PRO A 14 -7.27 -23.17 -4.73
N GLU A 15 -6.69 -23.87 -3.76
CA GLU A 15 -6.29 -23.29 -2.45
C GLU A 15 -5.36 -22.08 -2.60
N SER A 16 -4.51 -22.07 -3.65
CA SER A 16 -3.64 -20.93 -3.97
C SER A 16 -4.38 -19.62 -4.19
N VAL A 17 -5.66 -19.66 -4.56
CA VAL A 17 -6.49 -18.45 -4.67
C VAL A 17 -6.74 -17.83 -3.30
N LEU A 18 -6.77 -18.61 -2.21
CA LEU A 18 -6.89 -18.03 -0.87
C LEU A 18 -5.65 -17.20 -0.51
N GLU A 19 -4.46 -17.61 -0.92
CA GLU A 19 -3.24 -16.81 -0.73
C GLU A 19 -3.33 -15.49 -1.51
N THR A 20 -3.76 -15.54 -2.77
CA THR A 20 -3.99 -14.34 -3.58
C THR A 20 -5.03 -13.43 -2.94
N LEU A 21 -6.12 -13.98 -2.40
CA LEU A 21 -7.17 -13.21 -1.72
C LEU A 21 -6.66 -12.55 -0.43
N ARG A 22 -5.79 -13.22 0.33
CA ARG A 22 -5.13 -12.63 1.51
C ARG A 22 -4.21 -11.48 1.12
N GLU A 23 -3.44 -11.62 0.05
CA GLU A 23 -2.59 -10.54 -0.47
C GLU A 23 -3.43 -9.35 -0.94
N ILE A 24 -4.48 -9.58 -1.73
CA ILE A 24 -5.42 -8.54 -2.15
C ILE A 24 -6.02 -7.84 -0.94
N GLN A 25 -6.44 -8.57 0.09
CA GLN A 25 -6.99 -7.98 1.31
C GLN A 25 -5.97 -7.08 2.01
N SER A 26 -4.72 -7.54 2.16
CA SER A 26 -3.65 -6.73 2.75
C SER A 26 -3.38 -5.44 1.97
N LEU A 27 -3.42 -5.49 0.64
CA LEU A 27 -3.22 -4.30 -0.20
C LEU A 27 -4.42 -3.34 -0.14
N LYS A 28 -5.64 -3.87 -0.02
CA LYS A 28 -6.85 -3.06 0.23
C LYS A 28 -6.80 -2.35 1.58
N ASP A 29 -6.28 -2.99 2.61
CA ASP A 29 -6.12 -2.37 3.93
C ASP A 29 -5.14 -1.19 3.87
N ARG A 30 -4.21 -1.20 2.90
CA ARG A 30 -3.33 -0.08 2.53
C ARG A 30 -3.97 0.94 1.58
N ARG A 31 -5.31 0.90 1.44
CA ARG A 31 -6.12 1.82 0.63
C ARG A 31 -5.86 1.79 -0.88
N MET A 32 -5.22 0.74 -1.39
CA MET A 32 -5.09 0.55 -2.84
C MET A 32 -6.44 0.18 -3.45
N THR A 33 -6.74 0.77 -4.61
CA THR A 33 -7.87 0.41 -5.46
C THR A 33 -7.63 -0.94 -6.15
N LEU A 34 -8.68 -1.59 -6.63
CA LEU A 34 -8.53 -2.88 -7.32
C LEU A 34 -7.68 -2.78 -8.60
N ASP A 35 -7.70 -1.63 -9.28
CA ASP A 35 -6.87 -1.40 -10.46
C ASP A 35 -5.38 -1.26 -10.10
N GLU A 36 -5.07 -0.54 -9.01
CA GLU A 36 -3.70 -0.43 -8.48
C GLU A 36 -3.18 -1.77 -7.97
N ILE A 37 -4.03 -2.54 -7.27
CA ILE A 37 -3.70 -3.88 -6.80
C ILE A 37 -3.39 -4.80 -7.97
N LYS A 38 -4.24 -4.78 -9.01
CA LYS A 38 -4.01 -5.58 -10.21
C LYS A 38 -2.69 -5.20 -10.88
N ALA A 39 -2.42 -3.91 -11.05
CA ALA A 39 -1.16 -3.43 -11.62
C ALA A 39 0.04 -3.88 -10.78
N PHE A 40 -0.04 -3.77 -9.45
CA PHE A 40 0.99 -4.22 -8.52
C PHE A 40 1.27 -5.72 -8.61
N MET A 41 0.22 -6.54 -8.67
CA MET A 41 0.34 -8.00 -8.76
C MET A 41 0.77 -8.50 -10.15
N ASP A 42 0.49 -7.73 -11.21
CA ASP A 42 0.95 -8.02 -12.57
C ASP A 42 2.45 -7.71 -12.76
N VAL A 43 3.07 -6.91 -11.87
CA VAL A 43 4.52 -6.73 -11.84
C VAL A 43 5.16 -8.04 -11.40
N LYS A 44 5.79 -8.74 -12.33
CA LYS A 44 6.54 -9.97 -12.04
C LYS A 44 7.58 -9.70 -10.94
N PRO A 45 7.85 -10.68 -10.06
CA PRO A 45 8.95 -10.58 -9.10
C PRO A 45 10.27 -10.60 -9.88
N VAL A 46 10.70 -9.43 -10.35
CA VAL A 46 12.10 -9.18 -10.66
C VAL A 46 12.83 -9.30 -9.32
N SER A 47 13.98 -9.96 -9.30
CA SER A 47 14.80 -10.13 -8.09
C SER A 47 14.81 -8.81 -7.31
N LYS A 48 14.12 -8.80 -6.17
CA LYS A 48 13.93 -7.58 -5.39
C LYS A 48 15.32 -7.12 -4.96
N SER A 49 15.77 -5.99 -5.49
CA SER A 49 17.01 -5.37 -5.03
C SER A 49 16.91 -5.21 -3.51
N PRO A 50 17.92 -5.60 -2.71
CA PRO A 50 17.87 -5.39 -1.26
C PRO A 50 17.57 -3.94 -0.88
N ALA A 51 18.11 -2.99 -1.65
CA ALA A 51 17.81 -1.56 -1.47
C ALA A 51 16.33 -1.22 -1.73
N LEU A 52 15.67 -1.90 -2.68
CA LEU A 52 14.24 -1.72 -2.92
C LEU A 52 13.40 -2.32 -1.78
N GLU A 53 13.81 -3.45 -1.20
CA GLU A 53 13.13 -4.03 -0.04
C GLU A 53 13.23 -3.12 1.19
N GLU A 54 14.41 -2.55 1.44
CA GLU A 54 14.63 -1.57 2.51
C GLU A 54 13.74 -0.34 2.33
N VAL A 55 13.71 0.25 1.13
CA VAL A 55 12.84 1.41 0.84
C VAL A 55 11.36 1.05 1.04
N ASN A 56 10.91 -0.11 0.58
CA ASN A 56 9.54 -0.56 0.77
C ASN A 56 9.19 -0.77 2.26
N ALA A 57 10.12 -1.31 3.05
CA ALA A 57 9.92 -1.47 4.49
C ALA A 57 9.78 -0.11 5.19
N GLU A 58 10.61 0.86 4.83
CA GLU A 58 10.51 2.23 5.38
C GLU A 58 9.22 2.94 4.95
N ILE A 59 8.73 2.73 3.72
CA ILE A 59 7.42 3.25 3.28
C ILE A 59 6.30 2.68 4.17
N VAL A 60 6.27 1.37 4.40
CA VAL A 60 5.27 0.71 5.26
C VAL A 60 5.35 1.25 6.69
N HIS A 61 6.55 1.41 7.22
CA HIS A 61 6.77 1.94 8.56
C HIS A 61 6.32 3.42 8.68
N LEU A 62 6.57 4.23 7.66
CA LEU A 62 6.09 5.61 7.60
C LEU A 62 4.55 5.68 7.53
N GLU A 63 3.91 4.81 6.72
CA GLU A 63 2.45 4.69 6.66
C GLU A 63 1.85 4.43 8.05
N GLN A 64 2.42 3.50 8.81
CA GLN A 64 1.97 3.18 10.18
C GLN A 64 2.10 4.39 11.11
N LYS A 65 3.23 5.10 11.07
CA LYS A 65 3.43 6.32 11.87
C LYS A 65 2.44 7.43 11.53
N ILE A 66 2.13 7.61 10.25
CA ILE A 66 1.13 8.60 9.81
C ILE A 66 -0.27 8.21 10.30
N LEU A 67 -0.61 6.92 10.33
CA LEU A 67 -1.88 6.45 10.89
C LEU A 67 -1.97 6.73 12.40
N SER A 68 -0.93 6.42 13.17
CA SER A 68 -0.89 6.74 14.61
C SER A 68 -0.98 8.25 14.85
N LEU A 69 -0.24 9.05 14.08
CA LEU A 69 -0.34 10.51 14.18
C LEU A 69 -1.74 11.02 13.85
N LYS A 70 -2.42 10.41 12.87
CA LYS A 70 -3.80 10.76 12.56
C LYS A 70 -4.73 10.51 13.75
N GLU A 71 -4.55 9.41 14.47
CA GLU A 71 -5.33 9.09 15.68
C GLU A 71 -5.07 10.12 16.79
N GLU A 72 -3.80 10.48 17.04
CA GLU A 72 -3.44 11.55 18.00
C GLU A 72 -4.09 12.89 17.63
N LEU A 73 -4.14 13.20 16.33
CA LEU A 73 -4.73 14.42 15.80
C LEU A 73 -6.27 14.44 15.90
N GLU A 74 -6.97 13.34 16.17
CA GLU A 74 -8.43 13.39 16.37
C GLU A 74 -8.79 14.26 17.60
N THR A 75 -8.00 14.16 18.66
CA THR A 75 -8.21 14.87 19.94
C THR A 75 -7.40 16.16 20.12
N ALA A 76 -6.49 16.48 19.19
CA ALA A 76 -5.62 17.65 19.27
C ALA A 76 -6.35 18.99 19.08
N ALA A 77 -5.75 20.09 19.55
CA ALA A 77 -6.29 21.44 19.33
C ALA A 77 -6.16 21.86 17.84
N PRO A 78 -7.06 22.72 17.31
CA PRO A 78 -7.03 23.12 15.89
C PRO A 78 -5.68 23.71 15.44
N GLU A 79 -5.04 24.48 16.30
CA GLU A 79 -3.73 25.11 16.05
C GLU A 79 -2.61 24.07 15.89
N GLU A 80 -2.62 23.06 16.75
CA GLU A 80 -1.68 21.93 16.70
C GLU A 80 -1.90 21.09 15.44
N LYS A 81 -3.17 20.80 15.08
CA LYS A 81 -3.49 20.10 13.83
C LYS A 81 -2.98 20.87 12.61
N HIS A 82 -3.12 22.20 12.61
CA HIS A 82 -2.67 23.04 11.51
C HIS A 82 -1.14 23.02 11.38
N TYR A 83 -0.43 23.23 12.49
CA TYR A 83 1.04 23.17 12.52
C TYR A 83 1.58 21.83 12.02
N ILE A 84 1.07 20.71 12.56
CA ILE A 84 1.53 19.36 12.17
C ILE A 84 1.28 19.10 10.69
N LYS A 85 0.11 19.52 10.17
CA LYS A 85 -0.21 19.38 8.74
C LYS A 85 0.80 20.13 7.87
N GLU A 86 1.09 21.38 8.19
CA GLU A 86 2.06 22.19 7.43
C GLU A 86 3.46 21.56 7.47
N GLU A 87 3.91 21.13 8.65
CA GLU A 87 5.24 20.53 8.81
C GLU A 87 5.40 19.24 7.99
N ILE A 88 4.40 18.34 8.00
CA ILE A 88 4.43 17.13 7.16
C ILE A 88 4.43 17.50 5.68
N GLN A 89 3.58 18.44 5.27
CA GLN A 89 3.52 18.87 3.86
C GLN A 89 4.87 19.38 3.37
N PHE A 90 5.54 20.24 4.15
CA PHE A 90 6.87 20.75 3.78
C PHE A 90 7.93 19.64 3.69
N LYS A 91 7.92 18.68 4.63
CA LYS A 91 8.88 17.57 4.62
C LYS A 91 8.64 16.56 3.50
N MET A 92 7.40 16.46 2.99
CA MET A 92 7.06 15.55 1.88
C MET A 92 7.48 16.09 0.51
N ILE A 93 7.59 17.41 0.33
CA ILE A 93 8.01 18.02 -0.95
C ILE A 93 9.29 17.41 -1.52
N PRO A 94 10.43 17.38 -0.80
CA PRO A 94 11.67 16.81 -1.34
C PRO A 94 11.56 15.31 -1.64
N LEU A 95 10.78 14.56 -0.86
CA LEU A 95 10.55 13.13 -1.10
C LEU A 95 9.77 12.89 -2.40
N LEU A 96 8.71 13.67 -2.65
CA LEU A 96 7.93 13.60 -3.88
C LEU A 96 8.77 13.98 -5.11
N GLN A 97 9.64 14.99 -4.97
CA GLN A 97 10.58 15.37 -6.03
C GLN A 97 11.56 14.23 -6.34
N LEU A 98 12.16 13.62 -5.32
CA LEU A 98 13.07 12.47 -5.48
C LEU A 98 12.38 11.29 -6.17
N MET A 99 11.16 10.94 -5.73
CA MET A 99 10.36 9.88 -6.36
C MET A 99 10.05 10.20 -7.83
N THR A 100 9.76 11.46 -8.15
CA THR A 100 9.50 11.87 -9.54
C THR A 100 10.75 11.69 -10.39
N THR A 101 11.92 12.09 -9.91
CA THR A 101 13.20 11.92 -10.64
C THR A 101 13.66 10.47 -10.77
N LEU A 102 13.29 9.59 -9.81
CA LEU A 102 13.62 8.17 -9.85
C LEU A 102 12.78 7.40 -10.88
N LEU A 103 11.56 7.87 -11.14
CA LEU A 103 10.57 7.24 -12.04
C LEU A 103 10.52 7.91 -13.43
N SER A 104 11.41 8.88 -13.69
CA SER A 104 11.61 9.57 -14.98
C SER A 104 12.61 8.81 -15.85
#